data_AF-A0A430EGN7-F1
#
_entry.id   AF-A0A430EGN7-F1
#
_cell.length_a   1.000
_cell.length_b   1.000
_cell.length_c   1.000
_cell.angle_alpha   90.00
_cell.angle_beta   90.00
_cell.angle_gamma   90.00
#
_symmetry.space_group_name_H-M   'P 1'
#
loop_
_entity.id
_entity.type
_entity.pdbx_description
1 polymer ?
#
loop_
_entity_poly.entity_id
_entity_poly.type
_entity_poly.pdbx_seq_one_letter_code
_entity_poly.pdbx_strand_id
1 'polypeptide(L)'
;MHIDPSLPTNVSMSVSAPQGGLDAAARADLCRRVAADIVRSRTLRHRILTGIRLAEPNWDILLDLYLSERKGLRVSICDVAFIAGVSRSTGARCVANLIASGVLEGVADAQDGRRTWISLSQHMKAALEEYFLRISGVNFADSEELSEMHASILSHFGNNCLS
;
A
#
# COMPACT_ATOMS: atom_id res chain seq x y z
N MET A 1 62.82 13.28 18.20
CA MET A 1 61.81 12.24 18.49
C MET A 1 61.16 12.64 19.82
N HIS A 2 60.02 13.32 19.76
CA HIS A 2 59.26 13.72 20.95
C HIS A 2 57.78 13.67 20.51
N ILE A 3 57.04 12.68 21.00
CA ILE A 3 55.60 12.57 20.77
C ILE A 3 54.91 13.21 21.96
N ASP A 4 54.09 14.21 21.67
CA ASP A 4 53.27 14.95 22.63
C ASP A 4 51.93 14.21 22.82
N PRO A 5 51.58 13.75 24.04
CA PRO A 5 50.35 12.98 24.28
C PRO A 5 49.23 13.91 24.74
N SER A 6 48.61 14.60 23.80
CA SER A 6 47.36 15.33 24.06
C SER A 6 46.41 15.24 22.86
N LEU A 7 45.99 14.01 22.53
CA LEU A 7 44.76 13.79 21.78
C LEU A 7 43.57 13.98 22.72
N PRO A 8 42.54 14.76 22.35
CA PRO A 8 41.27 14.71 23.06
C PRO A 8 40.67 13.31 22.89
N THR A 9 40.58 12.61 24.02
CA THR A 9 39.84 11.39 24.25
C THR A 9 38.39 11.58 23.77
N ASN A 10 38.03 10.84 22.71
CA ASN A 10 36.69 10.34 22.46
C ASN A 10 35.54 11.34 22.76
N VAL A 11 35.15 12.12 21.75
CA VAL A 11 33.76 12.60 21.69
C VAL A 11 32.91 11.37 21.36
N SER A 12 32.33 10.79 22.40
CA SER A 12 31.25 9.81 22.27
C SER A 12 30.09 10.52 21.59
N MET A 13 30.03 10.47 20.26
CA MET A 13 28.78 10.69 19.53
C MET A 13 27.89 9.49 19.85
N SER A 14 27.23 9.54 21.00
CA SER A 14 26.01 8.80 21.22
C SER A 14 24.98 9.34 20.24
N VAL A 15 24.89 8.71 19.06
CA VAL A 15 23.66 8.77 18.27
C VAL A 15 22.62 8.05 19.10
N SER A 16 21.96 8.79 19.99
CA SER A 16 20.75 8.33 20.64
C SER A 16 19.76 8.03 19.53
N ALA A 17 19.42 6.75 19.36
CA ALA A 17 18.27 6.35 18.56
C ALA A 17 17.07 7.19 19.03
N PRO A 18 16.25 7.74 18.13
CA PRO A 18 15.06 8.47 18.54
C PRO A 18 14.15 7.48 19.27
N GLN A 19 14.05 7.59 20.59
CA GLN A 19 13.08 6.84 21.41
C GLN A 19 11.67 7.45 21.33
N GLY A 20 11.35 8.10 20.22
CA GLY A 20 10.00 8.55 19.89
C GLY A 20 9.49 7.72 18.73
N GLY A 21 8.33 7.08 18.88
CA GLY A 21 7.62 6.49 17.74
C GLY A 21 7.53 7.50 16.59
N LEU A 22 7.55 6.99 15.35
CA LEU A 22 7.37 7.83 14.16
C LEU A 22 6.12 8.71 14.33
N ASP A 23 6.27 10.02 14.16
CA ASP A 23 5.10 10.89 14.10
C ASP A 23 4.21 10.50 12.90
N ALA A 24 2.96 10.98 12.90
CA ALA A 24 1.99 10.60 11.88
C ALA A 24 2.43 10.96 10.44
N ALA A 25 3.20 12.04 10.27
CA ALA A 25 3.67 12.48 8.97
C ALA A 25 4.82 11.59 8.47
N ALA A 26 5.78 11.27 9.33
CA ALA A 26 6.87 10.35 9.05
C ALA A 26 6.35 8.94 8.73
N ARG A 27 5.34 8.48 9.48
CA ARG A 27 4.64 7.20 9.23
C ARG A 27 3.98 7.18 7.85
N ALA A 28 3.22 8.22 7.52
CA ALA A 28 2.54 8.33 6.22
C ALA A 28 3.53 8.36 5.05
N ASP A 29 4.64 9.08 5.17
CA ASP A 29 5.66 9.16 4.15
C ASP A 29 6.46 7.86 3.98
N LEU A 30 6.72 7.15 5.09
CA LEU A 30 7.29 5.80 5.04
C LEU A 30 6.37 4.83 4.28
N CYS A 31 5.09 4.76 4.65
CA CYS A 31 4.13 3.91 3.97
C CYS A 31 4.03 4.22 2.47
N ARG A 32 4.02 5.51 2.10
CA ARG A 32 4.04 5.96 0.70
C ARG A 32 5.28 5.47 -0.05
N ARG A 33 6.47 5.58 0.55
CA ARG A 33 7.71 5.06 -0.05
C ARG A 33 7.64 3.56 -0.26
N VAL A 34 7.26 2.81 0.78
CA VAL A 34 7.15 1.35 0.73
C VAL A 34 6.18 0.91 -0.36
N ALA A 35 4.99 1.51 -0.43
CA ALA A 35 4.01 1.24 -1.49
C ALA A 35 4.60 1.50 -2.89
N ALA A 36 5.31 2.62 -3.07
CA ALA A 36 5.97 2.94 -4.33
C ALA A 36 7.07 1.94 -4.69
N ASP A 37 7.81 1.42 -3.70
CA ASP A 37 8.87 0.43 -3.90
C ASP A 37 8.29 -0.90 -4.37
N ILE A 38 7.16 -1.32 -3.79
CA ILE A 38 6.42 -2.51 -4.23
C ILE A 38 5.97 -2.36 -5.68
N VAL A 39 5.36 -1.23 -6.05
CA VAL A 39 4.95 -0.97 -7.45
C VAL A 39 6.15 -1.05 -8.39
N ARG A 40 7.28 -0.42 -8.04
CA ARG A 40 8.51 -0.49 -8.87
C ARG A 40 9.01 -1.92 -9.02
N SER A 41 9.02 -2.71 -7.95
CA SER A 41 9.38 -4.14 -7.99
C SER A 41 8.44 -4.93 -8.91
N ARG A 42 7.12 -4.68 -8.84
CA ARG A 42 6.11 -5.31 -9.72
C ARG A 42 6.32 -4.96 -11.19
N THR A 43 6.54 -3.69 -11.50
CA THR A 43 6.87 -3.24 -12.86
C THR A 43 8.17 -3.90 -13.37
N LEU A 44 9.19 -4.02 -12.51
CA LEU A 44 10.45 -4.67 -12.86
C LEU A 44 10.25 -6.16 -13.16
N ARG A 45 9.46 -6.88 -12.35
CA ARG A 45 9.08 -8.28 -12.61
C ARG A 45 8.44 -8.43 -13.99
N HIS A 46 7.49 -7.56 -14.35
CA HIS A 46 6.84 -7.63 -15.66
C HIS A 46 7.81 -7.38 -16.82
N ARG A 47 8.79 -6.49 -16.65
CA ARG A 47 9.79 -6.18 -17.67
C ARG A 47 10.85 -7.27 -17.85
N ILE A 48 11.31 -7.88 -16.75
CA ILE A 48 12.39 -8.88 -16.78
C ILE A 48 11.83 -10.28 -17.08
N LEU A 49 10.72 -10.65 -16.44
CA LEU A 49 10.14 -12.00 -16.53
C LEU A 49 9.16 -12.07 -17.70
N THR A 50 9.67 -11.79 -18.89
CA THR A 50 8.88 -11.79 -20.13
C THR A 50 8.31 -13.17 -20.42
N GLY A 51 7.07 -13.24 -20.92
CA GLY A 51 6.40 -14.50 -21.27
C GLY A 51 5.66 -15.19 -20.11
N ILE A 52 5.76 -14.66 -18.88
CA ILE A 52 5.02 -15.17 -17.72
C ILE A 52 4.02 -14.11 -17.25
N ARG A 53 2.76 -14.51 -17.03
CA ARG A 53 1.72 -13.62 -16.50
C ARG A 53 1.79 -13.58 -14.96
N LEU A 54 2.21 -12.44 -14.41
CA LEU A 54 2.33 -12.19 -12.96
C LEU A 54 1.34 -11.14 -12.44
N ALA A 55 0.19 -11.00 -13.10
CA ALA A 55 -0.81 -9.98 -12.76
C ALA A 55 -1.54 -10.34 -11.46
N GLU A 56 -1.68 -9.37 -10.56
CA GLU A 56 -2.50 -9.50 -9.35
C GLU A 56 -3.42 -8.26 -9.29
N PRO A 57 -4.47 -8.22 -10.13
CA PRO A 57 -5.18 -6.98 -10.43
C PRO A 57 -5.78 -6.31 -9.20
N ASN A 58 -6.28 -7.08 -8.23
CA ASN A 58 -6.80 -6.52 -6.98
C ASN A 58 -5.70 -5.82 -6.19
N TRP A 59 -4.51 -6.41 -6.10
CA TRP A 59 -3.38 -5.82 -5.39
C TRP A 59 -2.83 -4.58 -6.13
N ASP A 60 -2.76 -4.64 -7.46
CA ASP A 60 -2.37 -3.51 -8.30
C ASP A 60 -3.32 -2.31 -8.10
N ILE A 61 -4.64 -2.57 -8.04
CA ILE A 61 -5.67 -1.56 -7.74
C ILE A 61 -5.46 -0.94 -6.36
N LEU A 62 -5.23 -1.75 -5.32
CA LEU A 62 -5.03 -1.26 -3.96
C LEU A 62 -3.80 -0.34 -3.84
N LEU A 63 -2.69 -0.75 -4.46
CA LEU A 63 -1.45 0.04 -4.47
C LEU A 63 -1.61 1.37 -5.22
N ASP A 64 -2.29 1.35 -6.36
CA ASP A 64 -2.51 2.54 -7.15
C ASP A 64 -3.42 3.55 -6.44
N LEU A 65 -4.53 3.06 -5.86
CA LEU A 65 -5.44 3.91 -5.08
C LEU A 65 -4.74 4.51 -3.87
N TYR A 66 -3.95 3.72 -3.15
CA TYR A 66 -3.18 4.21 -2.01
C TYR A 66 -2.23 5.35 -2.42
N LEU A 67 -1.46 5.15 -3.49
CA LEU A 67 -0.49 6.14 -3.96
C LEU A 67 -1.17 7.39 -4.56
N SER A 68 -2.31 7.23 -5.21
CA SER A 68 -3.09 8.33 -5.77
C SER A 68 -3.73 9.19 -4.69
N GLU A 69 -4.30 8.57 -3.66
CA GLU A 69 -4.85 9.28 -2.50
C GLU A 69 -3.78 10.10 -1.77
N ARG A 70 -2.57 9.54 -1.61
CA ARG A 70 -1.41 10.27 -1.04
C ARG A 70 -0.95 11.45 -1.88
N LYS A 71 -1.32 11.50 -3.16
CA LYS A 71 -1.06 12.64 -4.07
C LYS A 71 -2.26 13.60 -4.16
N GLY A 72 -3.36 13.32 -3.45
CA GLY A 72 -4.60 14.09 -3.56
C GLY A 72 -5.32 13.89 -4.91
N LEU A 73 -5.04 12.79 -5.61
CA LEU A 73 -5.65 12.48 -6.91
C LEU A 73 -6.86 11.58 -6.72
N ARG A 74 -7.94 11.89 -7.45
CA ARG A 74 -9.11 11.01 -7.57
C ARG A 74 -8.90 10.03 -8.70
N VAL A 75 -9.32 8.79 -8.51
CA VAL A 75 -9.16 7.70 -9.48
C VAL A 75 -10.53 7.19 -9.88
N SER A 76 -10.76 7.01 -11.18
CA SER A 76 -11.97 6.39 -11.71
C SER A 76 -11.77 4.91 -12.01
N ILE A 77 -12.86 4.16 -12.17
CA ILE A 77 -12.80 2.73 -12.58
C ILE A 77 -11.96 2.52 -13.85
N CYS A 78 -12.07 3.43 -14.82
CA CYS A 78 -11.32 3.34 -16.07
C CYS A 78 -9.80 3.50 -15.85
N ASP A 79 -9.40 4.38 -14.93
CA ASP A 79 -7.98 4.64 -14.64
C ASP A 79 -7.31 3.40 -14.04
N VAL A 80 -7.94 2.76 -13.05
CA VAL A 80 -7.38 1.56 -12.43
C VAL A 80 -7.33 0.35 -13.35
N ALA A 81 -8.31 0.17 -14.24
CA ALA A 81 -8.28 -0.93 -15.22
C ALA A 81 -7.05 -0.84 -16.12
N PHE A 82 -6.69 0.39 -16.52
CA PHE A 82 -5.48 0.65 -17.30
C PHE A 82 -4.22 0.36 -16.47
N ILE A 83 -4.16 0.81 -15.22
CA ILE A 83 -2.98 0.67 -14.35
C ILE A 83 -2.75 -0.79 -13.94
N ALA A 84 -3.81 -1.53 -13.64
CA ALA A 84 -3.74 -2.96 -13.32
C ALA A 84 -3.42 -3.85 -14.53
N GLY A 85 -3.30 -3.28 -15.74
CA GLY A 85 -2.93 -4.02 -16.95
C GLY A 85 -3.97 -5.06 -17.37
N VAL A 86 -5.25 -4.80 -17.07
CA VAL A 86 -6.37 -5.70 -17.39
C VAL A 86 -7.32 -5.11 -18.43
N SER A 87 -8.16 -5.95 -19.02
CA SER A 87 -9.23 -5.46 -19.89
C SER A 87 -10.21 -4.58 -19.11
N ARG A 88 -10.90 -3.65 -19.79
CA ARG A 88 -11.92 -2.79 -19.15
C ARG A 88 -12.98 -3.58 -18.40
N SER A 89 -13.48 -4.68 -18.99
CA SER A 89 -14.49 -5.53 -18.34
C SER A 89 -13.93 -6.28 -17.13
N THR A 90 -12.67 -6.74 -17.20
CA THR A 90 -11.97 -7.37 -16.07
C THR A 90 -11.77 -6.37 -14.94
N GLY A 91 -11.28 -5.17 -15.23
CA GLY A 91 -11.07 -4.12 -14.24
C GLY A 91 -12.37 -3.72 -13.55
N ALA A 92 -13.44 -3.52 -14.31
CA ALA A 92 -14.77 -3.23 -13.75
C ALA A 92 -15.25 -4.35 -12.81
N ARG A 93 -15.06 -5.63 -13.16
CA ARG A 93 -15.41 -6.77 -12.31
C ARG A 93 -14.57 -6.80 -11.03
N CYS A 94 -13.26 -6.61 -11.13
CA CYS A 94 -12.38 -6.55 -9.97
C CYS A 94 -12.82 -5.45 -8.99
N VAL A 95 -13.05 -4.23 -9.50
CA VAL A 95 -13.52 -3.11 -8.68
C VAL A 95 -14.88 -3.40 -8.06
N ALA A 96 -15.84 -3.93 -8.83
CA ALA A 96 -17.16 -4.30 -8.31
C ALA A 96 -17.06 -5.32 -7.17
N ASN A 97 -16.20 -6.34 -7.31
CA ASN A 97 -15.98 -7.33 -6.27
C ASN A 97 -15.36 -6.71 -5.01
N LEU A 98 -14.40 -5.81 -5.16
CA LEU A 98 -13.76 -5.12 -4.03
C LEU A 98 -14.70 -4.13 -3.34
N ILE A 99 -15.62 -3.49 -4.07
CA ILE A 99 -16.69 -2.67 -3.47
C ILE A 99 -17.66 -3.58 -2.70
N ALA A 100 -18.09 -4.69 -3.31
CA ALA A 100 -19.01 -5.64 -2.68
C ALA A 100 -18.44 -6.25 -1.39
N SER A 101 -17.10 -6.38 -1.29
CA SER A 101 -16.42 -6.87 -0.09
C SER A 101 -16.07 -5.77 0.92
N GLY A 102 -16.48 -4.51 0.72
CA GLY A 102 -16.19 -3.39 1.63
C GLY A 102 -14.74 -2.91 1.62
N VAL A 103 -13.96 -3.33 0.62
CA VAL A 103 -12.54 -2.97 0.48
C VAL A 103 -12.37 -1.61 -0.21
N LEU A 104 -13.25 -1.32 -1.16
CA LEU A 104 -13.33 -0.04 -1.85
C LEU A 104 -14.68 0.62 -1.62
N GLU A 105 -14.69 1.94 -1.74
CA GLU A 105 -15.89 2.76 -1.82
C GLU A 105 -16.01 3.33 -3.23
N GLY A 106 -17.22 3.37 -3.77
CA GLY A 106 -17.51 3.90 -5.11
C GLY A 106 -18.55 5.01 -5.04
N VAL A 107 -18.25 6.14 -5.68
CA VAL A 107 -19.14 7.30 -5.77
C VAL A 107 -19.31 7.70 -7.22
N ALA A 108 -20.55 7.69 -7.72
CA ALA A 108 -20.86 8.19 -9.06
C ALA A 108 -20.49 9.69 -9.16
N ASP A 109 -19.93 10.09 -10.30
CA ASP A 109 -19.64 11.49 -10.55
C ASP A 109 -20.95 12.26 -10.75
N ALA A 110 -21.17 13.29 -9.92
CA ALA A 110 -22.38 14.11 -9.95
C ALA A 110 -22.54 14.89 -11.27
N GLN A 111 -21.45 15.12 -12.00
CA GLN A 111 -21.45 15.85 -13.28
C GLN A 111 -21.49 14.91 -14.50
N ASP A 112 -21.05 13.66 -14.34
CA ASP A 112 -21.02 12.65 -15.40
C ASP A 112 -21.32 11.25 -14.83
N GLY A 113 -22.58 10.82 -14.88
CA GLY A 113 -23.01 9.51 -14.38
C GLY A 113 -22.36 8.30 -15.08
N ARG A 114 -21.54 8.51 -16.13
CA ARG A 114 -20.72 7.46 -16.75
C ARG A 114 -19.39 7.24 -16.03
N ARG A 115 -18.98 8.17 -15.18
CA ARG A 115 -17.75 8.10 -14.40
C ARG A 115 -18.07 7.73 -12.96
N THR A 116 -17.38 6.74 -12.45
CA THR A 116 -17.43 6.36 -11.03
C THR A 116 -16.05 6.58 -10.44
N TRP A 117 -15.99 7.46 -9.44
CA TRP A 117 -14.82 7.66 -8.61
C TRP A 117 -14.74 6.55 -7.58
N ILE A 118 -13.54 6.08 -7.29
CA ILE A 118 -13.33 5.05 -6.28
C ILE A 118 -12.22 5.46 -5.30
N SER A 119 -12.31 4.94 -4.08
CA SER A 119 -11.36 5.15 -3.00
C SER A 119 -11.21 3.88 -2.17
N LEU A 120 -10.11 3.78 -1.42
CA LEU A 120 -9.98 2.76 -0.38
C LEU A 120 -10.99 3.03 0.73
N SER A 121 -11.59 1.98 1.28
CA SER A 121 -12.30 2.12 2.55
C SER A 121 -11.32 2.46 3.66
N GLN A 122 -11.80 3.14 4.71
CA GLN A 122 -10.95 3.55 5.83
C GLN A 122 -10.25 2.36 6.50
N HIS A 123 -10.96 1.23 6.65
CA HIS A 123 -10.40 -0.01 7.19
C HIS A 123 -9.28 -0.58 6.31
N MET A 124 -9.50 -0.66 4.99
CA MET A 124 -8.49 -1.20 4.08
C MET A 124 -7.24 -0.32 4.05
N LYS A 125 -7.42 1.01 4.10
CA LYS A 125 -6.29 1.94 4.17
C LYS A 125 -5.45 1.72 5.43
N ALA A 126 -6.09 1.51 6.58
CA ALA A 126 -5.38 1.20 7.83
C ALA A 126 -4.60 -0.11 7.72
N ALA A 127 -5.23 -1.17 7.18
CA ALA A 127 -4.58 -2.47 6.98
C ALA A 127 -3.38 -2.40 6.01
N LEU A 128 -3.48 -1.60 4.94
CA LEU A 128 -2.35 -1.35 4.03
C LEU A 128 -1.20 -0.63 4.74
N GLU A 129 -1.51 0.41 5.53
CA GLU A 129 -0.48 1.12 6.31
C GLU A 129 0.23 0.19 7.29
N GLU A 130 -0.51 -0.64 8.02
CA GLU A 130 0.06 -1.64 8.92
C GLU A 130 0.96 -2.63 8.17
N TYR A 131 0.47 -3.17 7.06
CA TYR A 131 1.24 -4.05 6.18
C TYR A 131 2.56 -3.39 5.74
N PHE A 132 2.51 -2.15 5.26
CA PHE A 132 3.69 -1.41 4.81
C PHE A 132 4.69 -1.17 5.94
N LEU A 133 4.21 -0.86 7.14
CA LEU A 133 5.07 -0.66 8.31
C LEU A 133 5.79 -1.97 8.66
N ARG A 134 5.07 -3.10 8.66
CA ARG A 134 5.65 -4.39 9.00
C ARG A 134 6.75 -4.83 8.02
N ILE A 135 6.52 -4.67 6.72
CA ILE A 135 7.53 -5.03 5.71
C ILE A 135 8.68 -4.02 5.61
N SER A 136 8.50 -2.80 6.12
CA SER A 136 9.58 -1.81 6.20
C SER A 136 10.61 -2.13 7.29
N GLY A 137 10.34 -3.14 8.13
CA GLY A 137 11.18 -3.49 9.27
C GLY A 137 10.92 -2.65 10.52
N VAL A 138 9.90 -1.78 10.49
CA VAL A 138 9.42 -1.08 11.69
C VAL A 138 8.46 -2.01 12.42
N ASN A 139 8.93 -2.60 13.51
CA ASN A 139 8.14 -3.54 14.29
C ASN A 139 7.25 -2.79 15.28
N PHE A 140 5.97 -2.65 14.95
CA PHE A 140 4.94 -2.31 15.93
C PHE A 140 4.47 -3.63 16.52
N ALA A 141 4.77 -3.83 17.80
CA ALA A 141 4.23 -4.96 18.54
C ALA A 141 2.74 -4.72 18.71
N ASP A 142 1.90 -5.47 17.98
CA ASP A 142 0.61 -5.98 18.41
C ASP A 142 0.22 -7.11 17.45
N SER A 143 0.47 -8.35 17.89
CA SER A 143 0.33 -9.57 17.08
C SER A 143 -1.06 -10.21 17.13
N GLU A 144 -2.03 -9.62 17.85
CA GLU A 144 -3.36 -10.21 18.07
C GLU A 144 -4.45 -9.71 17.10
N GLU A 145 -4.40 -8.46 16.62
CA GLU A 145 -5.49 -7.89 15.77
C GLU A 145 -5.52 -8.47 14.34
N LEU A 146 -4.39 -8.92 13.81
CA LEU A 146 -4.28 -9.42 12.43
C LEU A 146 -4.98 -10.76 12.20
N SER A 147 -5.16 -11.59 13.23
CA SER A 147 -5.89 -12.86 13.08
C SER A 147 -7.38 -12.61 12.90
N GLU A 148 -7.95 -11.66 13.65
CA GLU A 148 -9.35 -11.27 13.53
C GLU A 148 -9.59 -10.46 12.25
N MET A 149 -8.66 -9.57 11.88
CA MET A 149 -8.76 -8.77 10.68
C MET A 149 -8.55 -9.59 9.39
N HIS A 150 -7.58 -10.51 9.35
CA HIS A 150 -7.45 -11.46 8.23
C HIS A 150 -8.63 -12.43 8.17
N ALA A 151 -9.18 -12.91 9.30
CA ALA A 151 -10.38 -13.75 9.28
C ALA A 151 -11.60 -12.99 8.76
N SER A 152 -11.75 -11.71 9.11
CA SER A 152 -12.79 -10.83 8.57
C SER A 152 -12.61 -10.59 7.08
N ILE A 153 -11.41 -10.24 6.62
CA ILE A 153 -11.11 -10.03 5.20
C ILE A 153 -11.32 -11.34 4.42
N LEU A 154 -10.70 -12.44 4.83
CA LEU A 154 -10.80 -13.73 4.13
C LEU A 154 -12.23 -14.32 4.16
N SER A 155 -13.02 -14.09 5.21
CA SER A 155 -14.44 -14.51 5.23
C SER A 155 -15.30 -13.70 4.25
N HIS A 156 -15.04 -12.41 4.08
CA HIS A 156 -15.70 -11.58 3.06
C HIS A 156 -15.26 -11.94 1.63
N PHE A 157 -13.99 -12.34 1.43
CA PHE A 157 -13.47 -12.76 0.13
C PHE A 157 -13.82 -14.23 -0.24
N GLY A 158 -14.03 -15.10 0.74
CA GLY A 158 -14.21 -16.54 0.55
C GLY A 158 -15.56 -16.98 -0.04
N ASN A 159 -16.61 -16.14 0.03
CA ASN A 159 -17.95 -16.51 -0.41
C ASN A 159 -18.27 -16.25 -1.89
N ASN A 160 -17.39 -15.59 -2.65
CA ASN A 160 -17.71 -15.14 -4.03
C ASN A 160 -16.71 -15.55 -5.12
N CYS A 161 -15.79 -16.49 -4.85
CA CYS A 161 -14.80 -16.96 -5.84
C CYS A 161 -15.12 -18.30 -6.53
N LEU A 162 -16.33 -18.85 -6.37
CA LEU A 162 -16.79 -20.03 -7.11
C LEU A 162 -18.18 -19.80 -7.68
N SER A 163 -18.27 -19.18 -8.85
CA SER A 163 -19.38 -19.30 -9.82
C SER A 163 -18.93 -18.80 -11.19
#